data_AF-A0A926FHM0-F1
#
_entry.id   AF-A0A926FHM0-F1
#
_cell.length_a   1.000
_cell.length_b   1.000
_cell.length_c   1.000
_cell.angle_alpha   90.00
_cell.angle_beta   90.00
_cell.angle_gamma   90.00
#
_symmetry.space_group_name_H-M   'P 1'
#
loop_
_entity.id
_entity.type
_entity.pdbx_description
1 polymer ?
#
loop_
_entity_poly.entity_id
_entity_poly.type
_entity_poly.pdbx_seq_one_letter_code
_entity_poly.pdbx_strand_id
1 'polypeptide(L)'
;MSKPIRFRETTDLSVARGDSREVLAARYDPTRRVTLRFQLDFSDPSDFEALRYARRAMIREERLRGLEWDEPSMEDPTLTTTEIRWFALASQGAWCREKIGELIDRANRASEDLRTEEE
;
A
#
# COMPACT_ATOMS: atom_id res chain seq x y z
N MET A 1 -7.61 18.39 -17.20
CA MET A 1 -7.46 16.95 -16.95
C MET A 1 -6.32 16.73 -15.98
N SER A 2 -6.64 16.54 -14.69
CA SER A 2 -5.63 16.19 -13.68
C SER A 2 -5.24 14.72 -13.85
N LYS A 3 -3.98 14.36 -13.58
CA LYS A 3 -3.50 12.99 -13.82
C LYS A 3 -3.89 12.10 -12.63
N PRO A 4 -4.11 10.79 -12.86
CA PRO A 4 -4.41 9.86 -11.77
C PRO A 4 -3.23 9.76 -10.80
N ILE A 5 -3.53 9.45 -9.55
CA ILE A 5 -2.56 9.05 -8.53
C ILE A 5 -1.82 7.83 -9.06
N ARG A 6 -0.49 7.90 -9.09
CA ARG A 6 0.38 6.80 -9.49
C ARG A 6 1.19 6.33 -8.30
N PHE A 7 1.59 5.07 -8.34
CA PHE A 7 2.52 4.54 -7.36
C PHE A 7 3.57 3.66 -8.03
N ARG A 8 4.74 3.56 -7.37
CA ARG A 8 5.82 2.65 -7.75
C ARG A 8 6.35 1.96 -6.50
N GLU A 9 6.47 0.65 -6.53
CA GLU A 9 7.17 -0.09 -5.48
C GLU A 9 8.67 0.19 -5.52
N THR A 10 9.23 0.62 -4.39
CA THR A 10 10.65 0.94 -4.17
C THR A 10 11.24 0.12 -3.02
N THR A 11 10.59 -1.00 -2.68
CA THR A 11 11.04 -1.96 -1.67
C THR A 11 12.48 -2.40 -1.95
N ASP A 12 13.39 -2.07 -1.05
CA ASP A 12 14.78 -2.52 -1.14
C ASP A 12 14.92 -3.93 -0.52
N LEU A 13 15.02 -4.94 -1.38
CA LEU A 13 15.23 -6.33 -0.97
C LEU A 13 16.69 -6.64 -0.60
N SER A 14 17.62 -5.68 -0.73
CA SER A 14 19.05 -5.87 -0.52
C SER A 14 19.49 -5.82 0.95
N VAL A 15 18.58 -5.55 1.89
CA VAL A 15 18.88 -5.50 3.35
C VAL A 15 19.26 -6.87 3.94
N ALA A 16 19.30 -7.94 3.14
CA ALA A 16 20.00 -9.18 3.54
C ALA A 16 21.52 -8.99 3.44
N ARG A 17 22.14 -8.34 4.44
CA ARG A 17 23.59 -8.42 4.67
C ARG A 17 23.91 -9.85 5.11
N GLY A 18 24.23 -10.72 4.16
CA GLY A 18 24.62 -12.10 4.40
C GLY A 18 25.27 -12.69 3.16
N ASP A 19 26.04 -13.76 3.33
CA ASP A 19 26.72 -14.46 2.24
C ASP A 19 25.71 -14.90 1.17
N SER A 20 26.10 -15.06 -0.10
CA SER A 20 25.16 -15.18 -1.23
C SER A 20 24.13 -16.33 -1.09
N ARG A 21 24.42 -17.32 -0.23
CA ARG A 21 23.54 -18.44 0.14
C ARG A 21 22.53 -18.10 1.23
N GLU A 22 22.89 -17.21 2.16
CA GLU A 22 22.02 -16.66 3.21
C GLU A 22 21.05 -15.63 2.63
N VAL A 23 21.45 -14.88 1.60
CA VAL A 23 20.56 -14.04 0.78
C VAL A 23 19.49 -14.87 0.08
N LEU A 24 19.82 -16.07 -0.41
CA LEU A 24 18.86 -17.00 -1.02
C LEU A 24 17.93 -17.64 0.01
N ALA A 25 18.44 -18.06 1.18
CA ALA A 25 17.60 -18.58 2.27
C ALA A 25 16.68 -17.49 2.84
N ALA A 26 17.18 -16.26 3.00
CA ALA A 26 16.42 -15.10 3.47
C ALA A 26 15.44 -14.52 2.43
N ARG A 27 15.53 -14.94 1.15
CA ARG A 27 14.50 -14.69 0.13
C ARG A 27 13.29 -15.60 0.28
N TYR A 28 13.44 -16.73 0.98
CA TYR A 28 12.42 -17.77 1.09
C TYR A 28 11.91 -18.01 2.51
N ASP A 29 12.34 -17.24 3.51
CA ASP A 29 11.70 -17.28 4.83
C ASP A 29 10.37 -16.50 4.79
N PRO A 30 9.21 -17.18 4.77
CA PRO A 30 7.91 -16.51 4.71
C PRO A 30 7.60 -15.71 5.98
N THR A 31 8.28 -16.04 7.10
CA THR A 31 8.08 -15.40 8.40
C THR A 31 8.97 -14.17 8.62
N ARG A 32 9.87 -13.89 7.67
CA ARG A 32 10.73 -12.71 7.74
C ARG A 32 9.89 -11.44 7.63
N ARG A 33 10.16 -10.48 8.51
CA ARG A 33 9.60 -9.13 8.42
C ARG A 33 10.33 -8.31 7.36
N VAL A 34 9.55 -7.67 6.49
CA VAL A 34 10.01 -6.78 5.42
C VAL A 34 9.28 -5.43 5.52
N THR A 35 9.90 -4.37 5.02
CA THR A 35 9.24 -3.08 4.85
C THR A 35 8.97 -2.87 3.37
N LEU A 36 7.71 -3.00 2.96
CA LEU A 36 7.27 -2.64 1.63
C LEU A 36 7.17 -1.12 1.53
N ARG A 37 7.68 -0.56 0.43
CA ARG A 37 7.68 0.88 0.17
C ARG A 37 7.06 1.16 -1.18
N PHE A 38 6.10 2.05 -1.19
CA PHE A 38 5.40 2.49 -2.40
C PHE A 38 5.52 4.00 -2.50
N GLN A 39 6.32 4.50 -3.44
CA GLN A 39 6.39 5.92 -3.71
C GLN A 39 5.11 6.36 -4.41
N LEU A 40 4.55 7.49 -3.98
CA LEU A 40 3.33 8.07 -4.53
C LEU A 40 3.65 9.29 -5.38
N ASP A 41 2.89 9.47 -6.45
CA ASP A 41 2.91 10.64 -7.32
C ASP A 41 1.48 11.19 -7.40
N PHE A 42 1.29 12.37 -6.78
CA PHE A 42 0.02 13.08 -6.70
C PHE A 42 0.03 14.26 -7.66
N SER A 43 -1.10 14.51 -8.31
CA SER A 43 -1.24 15.68 -9.19
C SER A 43 -1.86 16.86 -8.48
N ASP A 44 -2.60 16.60 -7.41
CA ASP A 44 -3.34 17.60 -6.65
C ASP A 44 -3.24 17.32 -5.13
N PRO A 45 -3.13 18.36 -4.27
CA PRO A 45 -3.21 18.19 -2.82
C PRO A 45 -4.46 17.44 -2.32
N SER A 46 -5.60 17.59 -3.01
CA SER A 46 -6.86 16.89 -2.70
C SER A 46 -6.77 15.37 -2.88
N ASP A 47 -5.86 14.88 -3.74
CA ASP A 47 -5.67 13.45 -3.99
C ASP A 47 -5.22 12.70 -2.71
N PHE A 48 -4.51 13.38 -1.81
CA PHE A 48 -4.10 12.78 -0.55
C PHE A 48 -5.27 12.62 0.44
N GLU A 49 -6.28 13.50 0.36
CA GLU A 49 -7.53 13.33 1.13
C GLU A 49 -8.37 12.20 0.56
N ALA A 50 -8.46 12.08 -0.77
CA ALA A 50 -9.12 10.96 -1.43
C ALA A 50 -8.47 9.60 -1.05
N LEU A 51 -7.13 9.55 -0.99
CA LEU A 51 -6.40 8.38 -0.50
C LEU A 51 -6.74 8.04 0.96
N ARG A 52 -6.79 9.05 1.85
CA ARG A 52 -7.17 8.85 3.25
C ARG A 52 -8.61 8.40 3.38
N TYR A 53 -9.52 8.90 2.55
CA TYR A 53 -10.91 8.46 2.50
C TYR A 53 -11.02 6.99 2.07
N ALA A 54 -10.38 6.61 0.97
CA ALA A 54 -10.34 5.24 0.47
C ALA A 54 -9.81 4.26 1.53
N ARG A 55 -8.72 4.63 2.23
CA ARG A 55 -8.17 3.81 3.32
C ARG A 55 -9.19 3.60 4.45
N ARG A 56 -9.89 4.64 4.89
CA ARG A 56 -10.89 4.52 5.96
C ARG A 56 -12.05 3.61 5.56
N ALA A 57 -12.47 3.67 4.29
CA ALA A 57 -13.50 2.77 3.77
C ALA A 57 -13.04 1.31 3.81
N MET A 58 -11.83 1.02 3.31
CA MET A 58 -11.26 -0.34 3.34
C MET A 58 -11.12 -0.88 4.76
N ILE A 59 -10.63 -0.09 5.72
CA ILE A 59 -10.54 -0.51 7.14
C ILE A 59 -11.92 -0.85 7.70
N ARG A 60 -12.96 -0.09 7.34
CA ARG A 60 -14.32 -0.38 7.79
C ARG A 60 -14.83 -1.70 7.20
N GLU A 61 -14.54 -1.97 5.94
CA GLU A 61 -14.92 -3.22 5.27
C GLU A 61 -14.18 -4.43 5.88
N GLU A 62 -12.88 -4.31 6.16
CA GLU A 62 -12.09 -5.34 6.86
C GLU A 62 -12.70 -5.67 8.23
N ARG A 63 -13.09 -4.65 8.99
CA ARG A 63 -13.74 -4.83 10.29
C ARG A 63 -15.10 -5.52 10.18
N LEU A 64 -15.85 -5.31 9.10
CA LEU A 64 -17.16 -5.92 8.88
C LEU A 64 -17.06 -7.37 8.39
N ARG A 65 -16.14 -7.64 7.45
CA ARG A 65 -15.91 -8.98 6.88
C ARG A 65 -15.14 -9.90 7.83
N GLY A 66 -14.32 -9.31 8.70
CA GLY A 66 -13.21 -10.02 9.33
C GLY A 66 -12.04 -10.19 8.35
N LEU A 67 -10.85 -10.37 8.90
CA LEU A 67 -9.64 -10.66 8.14
C LEU A 67 -9.42 -12.17 8.07
N GLU A 68 -8.91 -12.64 6.93
CA GLU A 68 -8.46 -14.02 6.81
C GLU A 68 -7.21 -14.27 7.66
N TRP A 69 -6.92 -15.55 7.91
CA TRP A 69 -5.72 -15.92 8.67
C TRP A 69 -4.46 -15.37 7.98
N ASP A 70 -3.64 -14.65 8.73
CA ASP A 70 -2.46 -13.91 8.27
C ASP A 70 -2.73 -12.73 7.30
N GLU A 71 -3.97 -12.33 7.05
CA GLU A 71 -4.25 -11.18 6.15
C GLU A 71 -3.76 -9.86 6.77
N PRO A 72 -2.92 -9.07 6.07
CA PRO A 72 -2.42 -7.81 6.58
C PRO A 72 -3.53 -6.75 6.61
N SER A 73 -3.62 -5.97 7.69
CA SER A 73 -4.67 -4.97 7.89
C SER A 73 -4.31 -3.64 7.22
N MET A 74 -5.29 -2.94 6.62
CA MET A 74 -5.09 -1.57 6.13
C MET A 74 -4.87 -0.55 7.25
N GLU A 75 -4.99 -0.94 8.52
CA GLU A 75 -4.60 -0.14 9.68
C GLU A 75 -3.08 -0.04 9.87
N ASP A 76 -2.32 -1.04 9.41
CA ASP A 76 -0.87 -1.15 9.61
C ASP A 76 0.00 -0.20 8.77
N PRO A 77 -0.29 0.10 7.49
CA PRO A 77 0.58 0.95 6.69
C PRO A 77 0.56 2.41 7.14
N THR A 78 1.74 3.02 7.16
CA THR A 78 1.91 4.46 7.33
C THR A 78 1.85 5.16 5.98
N LEU A 79 0.92 6.10 5.84
CA LEU A 79 0.72 6.90 4.62
C LEU A 79 1.28 8.30 4.82
N THR A 80 2.06 8.78 3.86
CA THR A 80 2.50 10.18 3.75
C THR A 80 2.10 10.74 2.38
N THR A 81 2.35 12.02 2.16
CA THR A 81 2.16 12.67 0.85
C THR A 81 3.19 12.24 -0.20
N THR A 82 4.15 11.38 0.14
CA THR A 82 5.21 10.95 -0.78
C THR A 82 5.34 9.43 -0.88
N GLU A 83 4.91 8.68 0.13
CA GLU A 83 5.02 7.23 0.12
C GLU A 83 4.04 6.53 1.08
N ILE A 84 3.84 5.26 0.82
CA ILE A 84 3.22 4.30 1.74
C ILE A 84 4.31 3.33 2.21
N ARG A 85 4.43 3.17 3.53
CA ARG A 85 5.32 2.19 4.15
C ARG A 85 4.50 1.14 4.88
N TRP A 86 4.74 -0.12 4.57
CA TRP A 86 4.04 -1.24 5.20
C TRP A 86 5.04 -2.23 5.77
N PHE A 87 5.01 -2.41 7.09
CA PHE A 87 5.80 -3.42 7.76
C PHE A 87 5.00 -4.71 7.88
N ALA A 88 5.40 -5.74 7.13
CA ALA A 88 4.64 -6.98 6.98
C ALA A 88 5.57 -8.20 6.92
N LEU A 89 4.99 -9.41 6.99
CA LEU A 89 5.72 -10.63 6.69
C LEU A 89 5.98 -10.75 5.19
N ALA A 90 7.07 -11.42 4.81
CA ALA A 90 7.38 -11.69 3.41
C ALA A 90 6.27 -12.48 2.72
N SER A 91 5.62 -13.42 3.43
CA SER A 91 4.44 -14.16 2.94
C SER A 91 3.25 -13.26 2.62
N GLN A 92 3.07 -12.15 3.35
CA GLN A 92 1.96 -11.22 3.17
C GLN A 92 2.19 -10.25 1.99
N GLY A 93 3.36 -10.28 1.36
CA GLY A 93 3.74 -9.28 0.36
C GLY A 93 2.83 -9.22 -0.85
N ALA A 94 2.22 -10.34 -1.27
CA ALA A 94 1.25 -10.35 -2.36
C ALA A 94 -0.04 -9.60 -1.96
N TRP A 95 -0.60 -9.92 -0.79
CA TRP A 95 -1.78 -9.23 -0.24
C TRP A 95 -1.55 -7.75 -0.03
N CYS A 96 -0.40 -7.35 0.51
CA CYS A 96 -0.09 -5.93 0.66
C CYS A 96 -0.09 -5.20 -0.69
N ARG A 97 0.52 -5.78 -1.74
CA ARG A 97 0.54 -5.16 -3.08
C ARG A 97 -0.85 -5.05 -3.69
N GLU A 98 -1.67 -6.09 -3.55
CA GLU A 98 -3.05 -6.09 -4.01
C GLU A 98 -3.87 -5.01 -3.32
N LYS A 99 -3.80 -4.94 -1.98
CA LYS A 99 -4.50 -3.90 -1.20
C LYS A 99 -4.02 -2.49 -1.54
N ILE A 100 -2.73 -2.28 -1.83
CA ILE A 100 -2.23 -0.98 -2.30
C ILE A 100 -2.78 -0.65 -3.69
N GLY A 101 -2.84 -1.61 -4.61
CA GLY A 101 -3.47 -1.41 -5.93
C GLY A 101 -4.93 -0.98 -5.79
N GLU A 102 -5.69 -1.72 -4.98
CA GLU A 102 -7.11 -1.41 -4.71
C GLU A 102 -7.29 -0.04 -4.03
N LEU A 103 -6.44 0.29 -3.06
CA LEU A 103 -6.45 1.59 -2.38
C LEU A 103 -6.30 2.73 -3.40
N ILE A 104 -5.35 2.60 -4.33
CA ILE A 104 -5.08 3.63 -5.35
C ILE A 104 -6.24 3.74 -6.35
N ASP A 105 -6.82 2.62 -6.78
CA ASP A 105 -7.98 2.62 -7.68
C ASP A 105 -9.21 3.26 -7.03
N ARG A 106 -9.47 2.97 -5.75
CA ARG A 106 -10.54 3.61 -4.98
C ARG A 106 -10.28 5.09 -4.77
N ALA A 107 -9.03 5.49 -4.49
CA ALA A 107 -8.66 6.88 -4.32
C ALA A 107 -8.81 7.67 -5.62
N ASN A 108 -8.40 7.11 -6.76
CA ASN A 108 -8.59 7.75 -8.07
C ASN A 108 -10.07 7.99 -8.39
N ARG A 109 -10.95 7.02 -8.14
CA ARG A 109 -12.40 7.20 -8.29
C ARG A 109 -12.94 8.31 -7.39
N ALA A 110 -12.57 8.32 -6.11
CA ALA A 110 -12.99 9.37 -5.19
C ALA A 110 -12.46 10.76 -5.59
N SER A 111 -11.24 10.86 -6.12
CA SER A 111 -10.70 12.12 -6.66
C SER A 111 -11.47 12.60 -7.90
N GLU A 112 -11.98 11.70 -8.74
CA GLU A 112 -12.81 12.06 -9.90
C GLU A 112 -14.20 12.55 -9.48
N ASP A 113 -14.81 11.89 -8.50
CA ASP A 113 -16.12 12.28 -7.95
C ASP A 113 -16.06 13.68 -7.32
N LEU A 114 -15.06 13.94 -6.46
CA LEU A 114 -14.89 15.24 -5.80
C LEU A 114 -14.71 16.40 -6.78
N ARG A 115 -14.07 16.15 -7.93
CA ARG A 115 -13.88 17.16 -8.97
C ARG A 115 -15.16 17.46 -9.74
N THR A 116 -16.00 16.45 -9.93
CA THR A 116 -17.26 16.59 -10.66
C THR A 116 -18.31 17.34 -9.83
N GLU A 117 -18.21 17.29 -8.49
CA GLU A 117 -19.08 18.06 -7.59
C GLU A 117 -18.71 19.56 -7.50
N GLU A 118 -17.52 19.96 -7.95
CA GLU A 118 -17.02 21.34 -7.90
C GLU A 118 -17.21 22.14 -9.22
N GLU A 119 -17.62 21.49 -10.31
CA GLU A 119 -17.95 22.12 -11.62
C GLU A 119 -19.46 22.41 -11.77
#